data_AF-A0A800AFH9-F1
#
_entry.id   AF-A0A800AFH9-F1
#
_cell.length_a   1.000
_cell.length_b   1.000
_cell.length_c   1.000
_cell.angle_alpha   90.00
_cell.angle_beta   90.00
_cell.angle_gamma   90.00
#
_symmetry.space_group_name_H-M   'P 1'
#
loop_
_entity.id
_entity.type
_entity.pdbx_description
1 polymer ?
#
loop_
_entity_poly.entity_id
_entity_poly.type
_entity_poly.pdbx_seq_one_letter_code
_entity_poly.pdbx_strand_id
1 'polypeptide(L)'
;MRVWTLLPGRYQLHLGIDSDDDDDSDITLEQRTVALQRADRISLTLPPNQVLVLKVTQTEAHPKLFSLPDLAISAREIHMEDNVLVIPVHNIGSADAPATEIVVKDEHGQILARKQVPPIAAPLDLNPKIHTLQLSIPVLATGTTLHVELDAANQIREIYEGNNVAAVIPKMGTR
;
A
#
# COMPACT_ATOMS: atom_id res chain seq x y z
N MET A 1 -9.81 9.19 7.18
CA MET A 1 -9.31 8.66 8.47
C MET A 1 -8.43 7.43 8.23
N ARG A 2 -7.43 7.16 9.09
CA ARG A 2 -6.65 5.90 9.06
C ARG A 2 -6.93 5.09 10.33
N VAL A 3 -7.18 3.80 10.20
CA VAL A 3 -7.48 2.90 11.33
C VAL A 3 -6.22 2.18 11.80
N TRP A 4 -5.94 2.14 13.11
CA TRP A 4 -4.69 1.56 13.64
C TRP A 4 -4.89 0.35 14.56
N THR A 5 -6.02 0.30 15.25
CA THR A 5 -6.32 -0.68 16.30
C THR A 5 -7.38 -1.70 15.91
N LEU A 6 -7.99 -1.55 14.73
CA LEU A 6 -8.97 -2.51 14.22
C LEU A 6 -8.29 -3.84 13.88
N LEU A 7 -8.92 -4.93 14.28
CA LEU A 7 -8.55 -6.27 13.84
C LEU A 7 -8.88 -6.44 12.36
N PRO A 8 -8.20 -7.34 11.63
CA PRO A 8 -8.57 -7.62 10.25
C PRO A 8 -10.00 -8.17 10.18
N GLY A 9 -10.79 -7.67 9.24
CA GLY A 9 -12.16 -8.14 9.08
C GLY A 9 -12.97 -7.40 8.03
N ARG A 10 -14.21 -7.85 7.88
CA ARG A 10 -15.26 -7.10 7.20
C ARG A 10 -15.98 -6.24 8.22
N TYR A 11 -16.16 -4.97 7.89
CA TYR A 11 -16.76 -3.97 8.75
C TYR A 11 -17.95 -3.33 8.06
N GLN A 12 -19.01 -3.15 8.82
CA GLN A 12 -20.11 -2.25 8.49
C GLN A 12 -19.74 -0.85 8.98
N LEU A 13 -19.59 0.07 8.04
CA LEU A 13 -19.47 1.49 8.33
C LEU A 13 -20.84 2.14 8.21
N HIS A 14 -21.13 2.99 9.18
CA HIS A 14 -22.32 3.83 9.20
C HIS A 14 -21.91 5.22 9.67
N LEU A 15 -22.08 6.20 8.78
CA LEU A 15 -21.82 7.60 9.04
C LEU A 15 -23.16 8.34 9.00
N GLY A 16 -23.46 9.10 10.04
CA GLY A 16 -24.68 9.88 10.10
C GLY A 16 -24.52 11.17 10.90
N ILE A 17 -25.54 12.02 10.82
CA ILE A 17 -25.65 13.26 11.57
C ILE A 17 -26.36 12.94 12.89
N ASP A 18 -25.76 13.42 13.97
CA ASP A 18 -26.35 13.49 15.30
C ASP A 18 -26.92 14.91 15.48
N SER A 19 -28.23 15.01 15.70
CA SER A 19 -28.95 16.27 15.78
C SER A 19 -29.35 16.64 17.21
N ASP A 20 -29.27 15.68 18.15
CA ASP A 20 -29.72 15.84 19.53
C ASP A 20 -28.62 15.55 20.59
N ASP A 21 -27.38 15.34 20.15
CA ASP A 21 -26.16 15.19 20.95
C ASP A 21 -26.18 13.93 21.83
N ASP A 22 -26.74 12.83 21.31
CA ASP A 22 -26.91 11.56 22.01
C ASP A 22 -25.89 10.46 21.62
N ASP A 23 -24.91 10.78 20.78
CA ASP A 23 -23.92 9.87 20.19
C ASP A 23 -24.53 8.75 19.31
N ASP A 24 -25.81 8.87 18.94
CA ASP A 24 -26.45 8.14 17.86
C ASP A 24 -26.71 9.07 16.66
N SER A 25 -26.76 8.47 15.47
CA SER A 25 -27.09 9.24 14.28
C SER A 25 -28.59 9.16 13.99
N ASP A 26 -29.26 10.30 13.98
CA ASP A 26 -30.64 10.43 13.51
C ASP A 26 -30.76 10.24 12.00
N ILE A 27 -29.79 10.80 11.27
CA ILE A 27 -29.82 10.88 9.81
C ILE A 27 -28.62 10.11 9.26
N THR A 28 -28.90 9.06 8.48
CA THR A 28 -27.85 8.31 7.78
C THR A 28 -27.36 9.09 6.57
N LEU A 29 -26.06 9.39 6.53
CA LEU A 29 -25.40 9.96 5.35
C LEU A 29 -24.83 8.85 4.46
N GLU A 30 -24.23 7.85 5.07
CA GLU A 30 -23.58 6.76 4.36
C GLU A 30 -23.63 5.46 5.16
N GLN A 31 -23.87 4.37 4.45
CA GLN A 31 -23.74 3.03 4.99
C GLN A 31 -23.09 2.12 3.95
N ARG A 32 -21.96 1.51 4.29
CA ARG A 32 -21.24 0.60 3.38
C ARG A 32 -20.47 -0.47 4.13
N THR A 33 -20.28 -1.60 3.45
CA THR A 33 -19.44 -2.69 3.93
C THR A 33 -18.05 -2.56 3.30
N VAL A 34 -17.00 -2.66 4.13
CA VAL A 34 -15.61 -2.59 3.68
C VAL A 34 -14.78 -3.69 4.35
N ALA A 35 -13.80 -4.22 3.64
CA ALA A 35 -12.73 -4.98 4.28
C ALA A 35 -11.73 -3.97 4.85
N LEU A 36 -11.40 -4.10 6.14
CA LEU A 36 -10.43 -3.25 6.81
C LEU A 36 -9.43 -4.10 7.57
N GLN A 37 -8.20 -3.63 7.57
CA GLN A 37 -7.14 -4.09 8.44
C GLN A 37 -6.34 -2.89 8.98
N ARG A 38 -5.32 -3.18 9.78
CA ARG A 38 -4.47 -2.14 10.36
C ARG A 38 -3.87 -1.28 9.25
N ALA A 39 -3.84 0.02 9.53
CA ALA A 39 -3.36 1.09 8.67
C ALA A 39 -4.19 1.37 7.42
N ASP A 40 -5.32 0.71 7.20
CA ASP A 40 -6.21 1.05 6.09
C ASP A 40 -6.80 2.45 6.22
N ARG A 41 -7.15 3.02 5.08
CA ARG A 41 -7.78 4.34 4.98
C ARG A 41 -9.28 4.19 4.75
N ILE A 42 -10.03 4.99 5.50
CA ILE A 42 -11.47 5.20 5.28
C ILE A 42 -11.64 6.63 4.77
N SER A 43 -12.14 6.78 3.56
CA SER A 43 -12.56 8.08 3.01
C SER A 43 -13.89 8.48 3.61
N LEU A 44 -13.99 9.71 4.12
CA LEU A 44 -15.20 10.25 4.75
C LEU A 44 -15.49 11.61 4.13
N THR A 45 -16.76 11.88 3.83
CA THR A 45 -17.23 13.19 3.38
C THR A 45 -17.93 13.84 4.56
N LEU A 46 -17.37 14.94 5.07
CA LEU A 46 -17.85 15.61 6.28
C LEU A 46 -18.55 16.91 5.89
N PRO A 47 -19.90 17.00 5.93
CA PRO A 47 -20.59 18.26 5.73
C PRO A 47 -20.24 19.28 6.83
N PRO A 48 -20.13 20.58 6.51
CA PRO A 48 -19.79 21.60 7.50
C PRO A 48 -20.95 21.82 8.49
N ASN A 49 -20.60 22.22 9.72
CA ASN A 49 -21.55 22.58 10.79
C ASN A 49 -22.55 21.47 11.16
N GLN A 50 -22.13 20.21 11.10
CA GLN A 50 -22.91 19.06 11.54
C GLN A 50 -22.09 18.25 12.55
N VAL A 51 -22.74 17.74 13.60
CA VAL A 51 -22.15 16.71 14.46
C VAL A 51 -22.33 15.37 13.74
N LEU A 52 -21.26 14.58 13.67
CA LEU A 52 -21.24 13.35 12.88
C LEU A 52 -20.80 12.18 13.74
N VAL A 53 -21.58 11.11 13.69
CA VAL A 53 -21.27 9.83 14.34
C VAL A 53 -20.84 8.83 13.28
N LEU A 54 -19.66 8.26 13.45
CA LEU A 54 -19.15 7.14 12.65
C LEU A 54 -19.17 5.86 13.49
N LYS A 55 -20.14 4.99 13.23
CA LYS A 55 -20.20 3.64 13.79
C LYS A 55 -19.44 2.67 12.89
N VAL A 56 -18.51 1.92 13.49
CA VAL A 56 -17.67 0.93 12.82
C VAL A 56 -17.84 -0.42 13.50
N THR A 57 -18.63 -1.30 12.89
CA THR A 57 -18.99 -2.60 13.48
C THR A 57 -18.35 -3.72 12.69
N GLN A 58 -17.56 -4.57 13.34
CA GLN A 58 -17.00 -5.76 12.70
C GLN A 58 -18.12 -6.78 12.49
N THR A 59 -18.39 -7.14 11.24
CA THR A 59 -19.39 -8.15 10.88
C THR A 59 -18.77 -9.51 10.62
N GLU A 60 -17.48 -9.53 10.23
CA GLU A 60 -16.73 -10.76 9.99
C GLU A 60 -15.27 -10.58 10.44
N ALA A 61 -14.73 -11.54 11.17
CA ALA A 61 -13.32 -11.54 11.54
C ALA A 61 -12.48 -12.24 10.46
N HIS A 62 -11.39 -11.60 10.05
CA HIS A 62 -10.40 -12.21 9.16
C HIS A 62 -9.19 -12.75 9.95
N PRO A 63 -8.41 -13.68 9.38
CA PRO A 63 -7.15 -14.13 9.99
C PRO A 63 -6.20 -12.97 10.30
N LYS A 64 -5.39 -13.17 11.35
CA LYS A 64 -4.34 -12.23 11.78
C LYS A 64 -3.33 -12.02 10.65
N LEU A 65 -2.79 -10.80 10.57
CA LEU A 65 -1.84 -10.43 9.51
C LEU A 65 -0.42 -10.92 9.77
N PHE A 66 0.00 -11.04 11.04
CA PHE A 66 1.41 -11.27 11.39
C PHE A 66 2.02 -12.60 10.88
N SER A 67 1.22 -13.47 10.24
CA SER A 67 1.69 -14.69 9.58
C SER A 67 1.77 -14.55 8.06
N LEU A 68 1.59 -13.34 7.51
CA LEU A 68 1.61 -13.06 6.07
C LEU A 68 3.00 -12.61 5.60
N PRO A 69 3.30 -12.73 4.29
CA PRO A 69 4.40 -11.99 3.68
C PRO A 69 4.16 -10.47 3.78
N ASP A 70 5.21 -9.70 3.60
CA ASP A 70 5.16 -8.23 3.54
C ASP A 70 6.30 -7.78 2.64
N LEU A 71 6.04 -7.72 1.35
CA LEU A 71 6.93 -7.14 0.38
C LEU A 71 7.06 -5.64 0.63
N ALA A 72 8.23 -5.07 0.33
CA ALA A 72 8.45 -3.65 0.54
C ALA A 72 9.48 -3.09 -0.42
N ILE A 73 9.24 -1.87 -0.87
CA ILE A 73 10.18 -1.05 -1.61
C ILE A 73 10.36 0.31 -0.95
N SER A 74 11.53 0.92 -1.14
CA SER A 74 11.87 2.22 -0.55
C SER A 74 12.44 3.16 -1.61
N ALA A 75 11.82 4.34 -1.74
CA ALA A 75 12.34 5.41 -2.61
C ALA A 75 13.78 5.83 -2.27
N ARG A 76 14.25 5.55 -1.05
CA ARG A 76 15.63 5.87 -0.61
C ARG A 76 16.67 4.90 -1.16
N GLU A 77 16.26 3.69 -1.51
CA GLU A 77 17.14 2.65 -2.03
C GLU A 77 17.07 2.55 -3.56
N ILE A 78 15.99 3.04 -4.16
CA ILE A 78 15.81 3.09 -5.61
C ILE A 78 16.69 4.18 -6.21
N HIS A 79 17.51 3.80 -7.20
CA HIS A 79 18.44 4.70 -7.87
C HIS A 79 18.68 4.30 -9.32
N MET A 80 19.32 5.18 -10.09
CA MET A 80 19.72 4.90 -11.47
C MET A 80 21.22 4.61 -11.55
N GLU A 81 21.54 3.56 -12.29
CA GLU A 81 22.87 3.27 -12.82
C GLU A 81 22.80 3.40 -14.35
N ASP A 82 23.34 4.48 -14.91
CA ASP A 82 23.12 4.88 -16.31
C ASP A 82 21.62 4.96 -16.67
N ASN A 83 21.12 4.05 -17.52
CA ASN A 83 19.71 3.93 -17.93
C ASN A 83 19.01 2.74 -17.27
N VAL A 84 19.56 2.21 -16.19
CA VAL A 84 19.03 1.06 -15.45
C VAL A 84 18.56 1.53 -14.08
N LEU A 85 17.26 1.37 -13.82
CA LEU A 85 16.66 1.58 -12.51
C LEU A 85 16.93 0.34 -11.65
N VAL A 86 17.63 0.55 -10.54
CA VAL A 86 17.96 -0.46 -9.54
C VAL A 86 16.94 -0.37 -8.41
N ILE A 87 16.24 -1.47 -8.15
CA ILE A 87 15.14 -1.54 -7.18
C ILE A 87 15.36 -2.71 -6.24
N PRO A 88 15.84 -2.46 -5.00
CA PRO A 88 15.83 -3.45 -3.94
C PRO A 88 14.39 -3.73 -3.50
N VAL A 89 13.97 -4.99 -3.62
CA VAL A 89 12.68 -5.49 -3.12
C VAL A 89 12.95 -6.35 -1.90
N HIS A 90 12.32 -6.01 -0.78
CA HIS A 90 12.46 -6.75 0.47
C HIS A 90 11.24 -7.62 0.72
N ASN A 91 11.39 -8.71 1.45
CA ASN A 91 10.31 -9.31 2.23
C ASN A 91 10.63 -9.06 3.72
N ILE A 92 9.80 -8.24 4.37
CA ILE A 92 9.87 -7.90 5.80
C ILE A 92 8.79 -8.60 6.62
N GLY A 93 8.04 -9.52 5.99
CA GLY A 93 6.96 -10.28 6.60
C GLY A 93 7.43 -11.51 7.36
N SER A 94 6.48 -12.39 7.69
CA SER A 94 6.73 -13.62 8.45
C SER A 94 6.42 -14.90 7.65
N ALA A 95 6.10 -14.77 6.37
CA ALA A 95 5.94 -15.88 5.44
C ALA A 95 6.60 -15.57 4.10
N ASP A 96 6.92 -16.63 3.35
CA ASP A 96 7.50 -16.50 2.02
C ASP A 96 6.55 -15.75 1.10
N ALA A 97 7.07 -14.76 0.40
CA ALA A 97 6.34 -14.06 -0.65
C ALA A 97 6.46 -14.87 -1.95
N PRO A 98 5.33 -15.21 -2.62
CA PRO A 98 5.39 -15.86 -3.92
C PRO A 98 5.92 -14.91 -5.00
N ALA A 99 6.09 -15.42 -6.21
CA ALA A 99 6.44 -14.57 -7.35
C ALA A 99 5.33 -13.54 -7.64
N THR A 100 5.74 -12.34 -8.04
CA THR A 100 4.83 -11.25 -8.47
C THR A 100 5.51 -10.40 -9.56
N GLU A 101 4.99 -9.22 -9.84
CA GLU A 101 5.52 -8.27 -10.81
C GLU A 101 5.78 -6.92 -10.15
N ILE A 102 6.80 -6.23 -10.64
CA ILE A 102 7.00 -4.79 -10.40
C ILE A 102 6.74 -4.02 -11.68
N VAL A 103 6.07 -2.88 -11.56
CA VAL A 103 5.73 -1.97 -12.65
C VAL A 103 6.30 -0.60 -12.35
N VAL A 104 6.93 0.02 -13.34
CA VAL A 104 7.42 1.40 -13.28
C VAL A 104 6.60 2.24 -14.25
N LYS A 105 6.01 3.32 -13.74
CA LYS A 105 5.18 4.26 -14.48
C LYS A 105 5.76 5.66 -14.43
N ASP A 106 5.43 6.46 -15.43
CA ASP A 106 5.65 7.92 -15.38
C ASP A 106 4.53 8.63 -14.59
N GLU A 107 4.62 9.95 -14.51
CA GLU A 107 3.66 10.84 -13.85
C GLU A 107 2.25 10.83 -14.48
N HIS A 108 2.12 10.33 -15.71
CA HIS A 108 0.85 10.17 -16.41
C HIS A 108 0.27 8.76 -16.27
N GLY A 109 0.96 7.87 -15.55
CA GLY A 109 0.56 6.46 -15.38
C GLY A 109 0.92 5.57 -16.58
N GLN A 110 1.69 6.05 -17.56
CA GLN A 110 2.20 5.24 -18.65
C GLN A 110 3.23 4.25 -18.11
N ILE A 111 3.05 2.96 -18.41
CA ILE A 111 4.01 1.92 -18.03
C ILE A 111 5.28 2.08 -18.88
N LEU A 112 6.39 2.38 -18.22
CA LEU A 112 7.71 2.51 -18.83
C LEU A 112 8.47 1.19 -18.85
N ALA A 113 8.33 0.40 -17.78
CA ALA A 113 8.95 -0.93 -17.65
C ALA A 113 8.15 -1.82 -16.71
N ARG A 114 8.34 -3.13 -16.86
CA ARG A 114 7.82 -4.16 -15.95
C ARG A 114 8.84 -5.28 -15.80
N LYS A 115 8.88 -5.95 -14.65
CA LYS A 115 9.76 -7.10 -14.43
C LYS A 115 9.15 -8.07 -13.43
N GLN A 116 9.35 -9.35 -13.66
CA GLN A 116 8.97 -10.39 -12.72
C GLN A 116 9.87 -10.35 -11.49
N VAL A 117 9.25 -10.44 -10.32
CA VAL A 117 9.91 -10.59 -9.02
C VAL A 117 9.82 -12.06 -8.64
N PRO A 118 10.95 -12.76 -8.47
CA PRO A 118 10.92 -14.15 -8.04
C PRO A 118 10.39 -14.25 -6.60
N PRO A 119 10.05 -15.45 -6.12
CA PRO A 119 9.70 -15.64 -4.71
C PRO A 119 10.81 -15.14 -3.78
N ILE A 120 10.45 -14.50 -2.67
CA ILE A 120 11.37 -13.99 -1.67
C ILE A 120 11.02 -14.62 -0.33
N ALA A 121 11.94 -15.39 0.23
CA ALA A 121 11.76 -16.05 1.52
C ALA A 121 11.51 -15.04 2.65
N ALA A 122 10.86 -15.46 3.72
CA ALA A 122 10.76 -14.66 4.94
C ALA A 122 12.11 -14.56 5.69
N PRO A 123 12.40 -13.42 6.36
CA PRO A 123 13.60 -13.21 7.17
C PRO A 123 13.52 -13.92 8.54
N LEU A 124 13.18 -15.22 8.57
CA LEU A 124 13.03 -16.00 9.80
C LEU A 124 14.36 -16.24 10.54
N ASP A 125 15.47 -16.01 9.87
CA ASP A 125 16.84 -16.09 10.40
C ASP A 125 17.38 -14.73 10.87
N LEU A 126 16.52 -13.69 10.91
CA LEU A 126 16.89 -12.31 11.22
C LEU A 126 17.87 -11.67 10.23
N ASN A 127 18.08 -12.29 9.06
CA ASN A 127 18.84 -11.69 7.97
C ASN A 127 17.86 -11.12 6.93
N PRO A 128 18.07 -9.88 6.46
CA PRO A 128 17.25 -9.29 5.41
C PRO A 128 17.16 -10.21 4.17
N LYS A 129 15.94 -10.38 3.64
CA LYS A 129 15.69 -11.11 2.39
C LYS A 129 15.34 -10.10 1.32
N ILE A 130 16.29 -9.91 0.41
CA ILE A 130 16.27 -8.83 -0.59
C ILE A 130 16.52 -9.44 -1.96
N HIS A 131 15.72 -9.03 -2.94
CA HIS A 131 15.97 -9.28 -4.35
C HIS A 131 16.11 -7.94 -5.09
N THR A 132 17.30 -7.69 -5.64
CA THR A 132 17.57 -6.45 -6.37
C THR A 132 17.22 -6.62 -7.85
N LEU A 133 16.23 -5.85 -8.29
CA LEU A 133 15.81 -5.80 -9.68
C LEU A 133 16.55 -4.69 -10.42
N GLN A 134 16.85 -4.96 -11.68
CA GLN A 134 17.41 -4.01 -12.65
C GLN A 134 16.46 -3.92 -13.83
N LEU A 135 15.93 -2.72 -14.09
CA LEU A 135 14.99 -2.45 -15.18
C LEU A 135 15.56 -1.36 -16.09
N SER A 136 15.67 -1.63 -17.39
CA SER A 136 15.98 -0.57 -18.35
C SER A 136 14.81 0.41 -18.46
N ILE A 137 15.07 1.68 -18.21
CA ILE A 137 14.10 2.76 -18.36
C ILE A 137 14.48 3.59 -19.59
N PRO A 138 13.52 4.02 -20.44
CA PRO A 138 13.81 4.94 -21.53
C PRO A 138 14.44 6.24 -21.00
N VAL A 139 15.11 7.00 -21.88
CA VAL A 139 15.62 8.31 -21.49
C VAL A 139 14.45 9.24 -21.20
N LEU A 140 14.43 9.82 -19.99
CA LEU A 140 13.40 10.72 -19.51
C LEU A 140 13.92 12.15 -19.36
N ALA A 141 13.00 13.10 -19.26
CA ALA A 141 13.35 14.46 -18.92
C ALA A 141 13.92 14.53 -17.49
N THR A 142 14.87 15.43 -17.26
CA THR A 142 15.40 15.67 -15.92
C THR A 142 14.27 16.09 -14.98
N GLY A 143 14.16 15.41 -13.84
CA GLY A 143 13.14 15.69 -12.83
C GLY A 143 11.83 14.92 -13.01
N THR A 144 11.71 14.05 -14.03
CA THR A 144 10.55 13.14 -14.15
C THR A 144 10.44 12.27 -12.89
N THR A 145 9.23 12.26 -12.30
CA THR A 145 8.92 11.36 -11.18
C THR A 145 8.51 10.00 -11.72
N LEU A 146 9.14 8.95 -11.21
CA LEU A 146 8.77 7.57 -11.46
C LEU A 146 7.91 7.04 -10.32
N HIS A 147 6.83 6.36 -10.67
CA HIS A 147 6.00 5.61 -9.76
C HIS A 147 6.33 4.13 -9.89
N VAL A 148 6.88 3.56 -8.83
CA VAL A 148 7.21 2.14 -8.73
C VAL A 148 6.12 1.46 -7.92
N GLU A 149 5.50 0.44 -8.49
CA GLU A 149 4.44 -0.36 -7.87
C GLU A 149 4.84 -1.84 -7.90
N LEU A 150 4.92 -2.44 -6.73
CA LEU A 150 5.10 -3.87 -6.53
C LEU A 150 3.73 -4.52 -6.31
N ASP A 151 3.51 -5.70 -6.90
CA ASP A 151 2.22 -6.41 -6.84
C ASP A 151 1.03 -5.48 -7.14
N ALA A 152 1.09 -4.71 -8.23
CA ALA A 152 0.05 -3.71 -8.55
C ALA A 152 -1.36 -4.30 -8.74
N ALA A 153 -1.45 -5.61 -8.99
CA ALA A 153 -2.70 -6.36 -9.07
C ALA A 153 -3.23 -6.80 -7.69
N ASN A 154 -2.48 -6.56 -6.61
CA ASN A 154 -2.80 -6.88 -5.22
C ASN A 154 -3.20 -8.37 -5.07
N GLN A 155 -2.37 -9.26 -5.61
CA GLN A 155 -2.61 -10.70 -5.64
C GLN A 155 -2.07 -11.40 -4.39
N ILE A 156 -1.04 -10.82 -3.78
CA ILE A 156 -0.47 -11.28 -2.53
C ILE A 156 -1.21 -10.54 -1.42
N ARG A 157 -1.71 -11.30 -0.44
CA ARG A 157 -2.26 -10.69 0.76
C ARG A 157 -1.12 -10.44 1.73
N GLU A 158 -0.88 -9.19 2.06
CA GLU A 158 0.29 -8.78 2.83
C GLU A 158 -0.07 -8.21 4.21
N ILE A 159 0.95 -8.06 5.06
CA ILE A 159 0.80 -7.36 6.35
C ILE A 159 0.38 -5.91 6.11
N TYR A 160 0.99 -5.23 5.14
CA TYR A 160 0.66 -3.85 4.83
C TYR A 160 0.91 -3.49 3.37
N GLU A 161 -0.14 -3.40 2.55
CA GLU A 161 -0.05 -3.05 1.12
C GLU A 161 0.59 -1.68 0.80
N GLY A 162 0.70 -0.77 1.78
CA GLY A 162 1.12 0.60 1.53
C GLY A 162 2.64 0.80 1.41
N ASN A 163 3.45 -0.23 1.63
CA ASN A 163 4.91 -0.25 1.39
C ASN A 163 5.27 -0.82 -0.01
N ASN A 164 4.27 -1.21 -0.81
CA ASN A 164 4.43 -1.69 -2.18
C ASN A 164 4.55 -0.56 -3.22
N VAL A 165 4.44 0.69 -2.79
CA VAL A 165 4.47 1.85 -3.69
C VAL A 165 5.56 2.84 -3.29
N ALA A 166 6.30 3.33 -4.28
CA ALA A 166 7.32 4.36 -4.09
C ALA A 166 7.28 5.37 -5.25
N ALA A 167 7.37 6.66 -4.92
CA ALA A 167 7.62 7.72 -5.89
C ALA A 167 9.10 8.13 -5.78
N VAL A 168 9.82 8.13 -6.89
CA VAL A 168 11.25 8.46 -6.94
C VAL A 168 11.51 9.45 -8.06
N ILE A 169 12.29 10.49 -7.77
CA ILE A 169 12.91 11.31 -8.82
C ILE A 169 14.33 10.75 -8.97
N PRO A 170 14.61 10.00 -10.05
CA PRO A 170 15.88 9.32 -10.15
C PRO A 170 17.00 10.35 -10.28
N LYS A 171 17.94 10.32 -9.33
CA LYS A 171 19.15 11.13 -9.44
C LYS A 171 20.04 10.46 -10.48
N MET A 172 20.42 11.19 -11.53
CA MET A 172 21.48 10.74 -12.43
C MET A 172 22.74 10.57 -11.59
N GLY A 173 23.28 9.35 -11.52
CA GLY A 173 24.54 9.10 -10.84
C GLY A 173 25.61 10.02 -11.41
N THR A 174 26.18 10.89 -10.58
CA THR A 174 27.39 11.62 -10.95
C THR A 174 28.49 10.57 -11.13
N ARG A 175 29.01 10.45 -12.35
CA ARG A 175 30.22 9.68 -12.67
C ARG A 175 31.39 10.13 -11.81
#